data_AF-A0A6H0D1X3-F1
#
_entry.id   AF-A0A6H0D1X3-F1
#
_cell.length_a   1.000
_cell.length_b   1.000
_cell.length_c   1.000
_cell.angle_alpha   90.00
_cell.angle_beta   90.00
_cell.angle_gamma   90.00
#
_symmetry.space_group_name_H-M   'P 1'
#
loop_
_entity.id
_entity.type
_entity.pdbx_description
1 polymer ?
#
loop_
_entity_poly.entity_id
_entity_poly.type
_entity_poly.pdbx_seq_one_letter_code
_entity_poly.pdbx_strand_id
1 'polypeptide(L)'
;MTTPWPPRRTAHRPLAPRVAAPREPVDPARIGRRVVRRRAKGMDAAAAAALEDARFDARQASQHEDLAADERRRAELAEWERIDQLLAAAAPGTVYDPDTDDVVQAELATEAAAAAEREAAVREAQRIAARADELQALRELGMLEQAEPREGDEAVREELTRRAGWYVQADVDAWLARALAAHRGHYADPAAREAAAGLLPQPVLAHAALLSALARLVPAAAPGELAVAARLAAADPEATAGLAALLTRAAEPGDPTGSRA
;
A
#
# COMPACT_ATOMS: atom_id res chain seq x y z
N MET A 1 -8.29 -47.27 -43.57
CA MET A 1 -9.09 -46.14 -43.06
C MET A 1 -8.44 -45.68 -41.78
N THR A 2 -7.80 -44.52 -41.81
CA THR A 2 -6.87 -44.05 -40.77
C THR A 2 -7.52 -42.87 -40.06
N THR A 3 -7.77 -43.00 -38.77
CA THR A 3 -8.40 -41.95 -37.94
C THR A 3 -7.37 -40.86 -37.64
N PRO A 4 -7.63 -39.57 -37.95
CA PRO A 4 -6.71 -38.50 -37.58
C PRO A 4 -6.97 -38.06 -36.12
N TRP A 5 -5.90 -38.08 -35.31
CA TRP A 5 -5.87 -37.52 -33.96
C TRP A 5 -6.09 -36.00 -33.95
N PRO A 6 -6.65 -35.41 -32.88
CA PRO A 6 -6.81 -33.97 -32.79
C PRO A 6 -5.48 -33.29 -32.39
N PRO A 7 -5.25 -32.03 -32.79
CA PRO A 7 -4.04 -31.31 -32.46
C PRO A 7 -4.03 -30.93 -30.97
N ARG A 8 -2.89 -31.16 -30.32
CA ARG A 8 -2.57 -30.65 -28.97
C ARG A 8 -2.69 -29.13 -28.95
N ARG A 9 -3.74 -28.59 -28.32
CA ARG A 9 -3.78 -27.18 -27.94
C ARG A 9 -2.81 -26.96 -26.78
N THR A 10 -1.60 -26.51 -27.08
CA THR A 10 -0.77 -25.82 -26.11
C THR A 10 -1.50 -24.54 -25.71
N ALA A 11 -2.08 -24.53 -24.51
CA ALA A 11 -2.57 -23.31 -23.89
C ALA A 11 -1.36 -22.37 -23.73
N HIS A 12 -1.22 -21.41 -24.65
CA HIS A 12 -0.36 -20.27 -24.43
C HIS A 12 -0.92 -19.52 -23.22
N ARG A 13 -0.30 -19.73 -22.07
CA ARG A 13 -0.42 -18.87 -20.90
C ARG A 13 -0.20 -17.43 -21.39
N PRO A 14 -1.18 -16.52 -21.29
CA PRO A 14 -0.91 -15.12 -21.57
C PRO A 14 0.13 -14.69 -20.53
N LEU A 15 1.35 -14.43 -20.97
CA LEU A 15 2.27 -13.62 -20.18
C LEU A 15 1.56 -12.28 -20.02
N ALA A 16 1.03 -12.03 -18.82
CA ALA A 16 0.51 -10.73 -18.46
C ALA A 16 1.56 -9.68 -18.90
N PRO A 17 1.14 -8.54 -19.50
CA PRO A 17 2.06 -7.48 -19.81
C PRO A 17 2.80 -7.16 -18.51
N ARG A 18 4.13 -7.36 -18.48
CA ARG A 18 4.95 -6.78 -17.42
C ARG A 18 4.80 -5.28 -17.58
N VAL A 19 3.85 -4.70 -16.85
CA VAL A 19 3.81 -3.27 -16.60
C VAL A 19 5.14 -2.97 -15.95
N ALA A 20 6.07 -2.41 -16.71
CA ALA A 20 7.32 -1.95 -16.16
C ALA A 20 6.95 -0.96 -15.05
N ALA A 21 7.39 -1.24 -13.82
CA ALA A 21 7.23 -0.30 -12.73
C ALA A 21 7.71 1.08 -13.21
N PRO A 22 6.97 2.17 -12.90
CA PRO A 22 7.41 3.51 -13.23
C PRO A 22 8.87 3.67 -12.81
N ARG A 23 9.74 4.00 -13.77
CA ARG A 23 11.13 4.27 -13.45
C ARG A 23 11.15 5.48 -12.53
N GLU A 24 11.90 5.37 -11.44
CA GLU A 24 12.09 6.48 -10.52
C GLU A 24 12.55 7.70 -11.32
N PRO A 25 11.89 8.87 -11.16
CA PRO A 25 12.32 10.06 -11.85
C PRO A 25 13.78 10.33 -11.47
N VAL A 26 14.61 10.52 -12.49
CA VAL A 26 16.03 10.80 -12.30
C VAL A 26 16.14 12.18 -11.66
N ASP A 27 16.83 12.27 -10.52
CA ASP A 27 17.17 13.54 -9.86
C ASP A 27 18.51 14.07 -10.43
N PRO A 28 18.48 15.09 -11.32
CA PRO A 28 19.69 15.61 -11.95
C PRO A 28 20.62 16.30 -10.94
N ALA A 29 20.07 16.95 -9.93
CA ALA A 29 20.82 17.63 -8.89
C ALA A 29 21.62 16.61 -8.05
N ARG A 30 21.01 15.48 -7.69
CA ARG A 30 21.68 14.38 -6.96
C ARG A 30 22.81 13.76 -7.78
N ILE A 31 22.60 13.55 -9.08
CA ILE A 31 23.66 13.06 -9.98
C ILE A 31 24.84 14.03 -9.95
N GLY A 32 24.56 15.33 -10.05
CA GLY A 32 25.57 16.38 -9.97
C GLY A 32 26.41 16.30 -8.69
N ARG A 33 25.75 16.34 -7.52
CA ARG A 33 26.44 16.25 -6.22
C ARG A 33 27.31 14.98 -6.12
N ARG A 34 26.81 13.82 -6.55
CA ARG A 34 27.57 12.55 -6.52
C ARG A 34 28.81 12.56 -7.41
N VAL A 35 28.74 13.18 -8.60
CA VAL A 35 29.89 13.33 -9.49
C VAL A 35 30.98 14.17 -8.82
N VAL A 36 30.59 15.28 -8.19
CA VAL A 36 31.50 16.16 -7.47
C VAL A 36 32.18 15.44 -6.31
N ARG A 37 31.41 14.81 -5.42
CA ARG A 37 31.96 14.05 -4.27
C ARG A 37 32.94 12.97 -4.70
N ARG A 38 32.65 12.26 -5.79
CA ARG A 38 33.55 11.25 -6.35
C ARG A 38 34.87 11.86 -6.84
N ARG A 39 34.81 13.04 -7.47
CA ARG A 39 35.99 13.76 -7.94
C ARG A 39 36.79 14.39 -6.79
N ALA A 40 36.09 14.81 -5.74
CA ALA A 40 36.68 15.41 -4.55
C ALA A 40 37.33 14.40 -3.59
N LYS A 41 36.93 13.13 -3.64
CA LYS A 41 37.45 12.10 -2.74
C LYS A 41 38.97 12.04 -2.84
N GLY A 42 39.66 12.20 -1.72
CA GLY A 42 41.12 12.23 -1.70
C GLY A 42 41.75 13.63 -1.82
N MET A 43 40.96 14.69 -1.99
CA MET A 43 41.47 16.06 -2.06
C MET A 43 41.70 16.66 -0.68
N ASP A 44 42.80 17.40 -0.51
CA ASP A 44 43.07 18.24 0.67
C ASP A 44 42.80 19.73 0.37
N ALA A 45 42.94 20.58 1.39
CA ALA A 45 42.74 22.01 1.27
C ALA A 45 43.71 22.70 0.28
N ALA A 46 44.91 22.14 0.04
CA ALA A 46 45.88 22.69 -0.91
C ALA A 46 45.51 22.35 -2.36
N ALA A 47 44.95 21.16 -2.59
CA ALA A 47 44.41 20.73 -3.88
C ALA A 47 43.09 21.44 -4.24
N ALA A 48 42.33 21.92 -3.25
CA ALA A 48 41.10 22.70 -3.46
C ALA A 48 41.35 24.07 -4.10
N ALA A 49 42.51 24.69 -3.90
CA ALA A 49 42.86 25.96 -4.56
C ALA A 49 43.03 25.82 -6.08
N ALA A 50 43.51 24.66 -6.57
CA ALA A 50 43.55 24.34 -8.01
C ALA A 50 42.15 24.15 -8.63
N LEU A 51 41.11 24.10 -7.80
CA LEU A 51 39.72 23.99 -8.21
C LEU A 51 39.13 25.33 -8.65
N GLU A 52 39.72 26.48 -8.25
CA GLU A 52 39.34 27.80 -8.79
C GLU A 52 39.60 27.89 -10.30
N ASP A 53 40.68 27.30 -10.79
CA ASP A 53 41.00 27.23 -12.22
C ASP A 53 39.98 26.35 -12.97
N ALA A 54 39.63 25.19 -12.40
CA ALA A 54 38.59 24.35 -12.98
C ALA A 54 37.19 25.02 -12.95
N ARG A 55 36.90 25.82 -11.92
CA ARG A 55 35.68 26.66 -11.83
C ARG A 55 35.71 27.80 -12.83
N PHE A 56 36.88 28.36 -13.14
CA PHE A 56 37.05 29.40 -14.17
C PHE A 56 36.78 28.83 -15.57
N ASP A 57 37.34 27.67 -15.90
CA ASP A 57 37.11 26.99 -17.18
C ASP A 57 35.65 26.55 -17.35
N ALA A 58 35.03 26.04 -16.27
CA ALA A 58 33.60 25.72 -16.27
C ALA A 58 32.74 26.97 -16.46
N ARG A 59 33.13 28.13 -15.91
CA ARG A 59 32.42 29.41 -16.09
C ARG A 59 32.52 29.93 -17.54
N GLN A 60 33.67 29.78 -18.18
CA GLN A 60 33.88 30.10 -19.59
C GLN A 60 32.97 29.24 -20.49
N ALA A 61 32.91 27.93 -20.25
CA ALA A 61 32.07 27.01 -21.03
C ALA A 61 30.55 27.23 -20.86
N SER A 62 30.09 27.87 -19.77
CA SER A 62 28.67 28.20 -19.53
C SER A 62 28.13 29.35 -20.38
N GLN A 63 28.97 30.22 -20.93
CA GLN A 63 28.50 31.43 -21.62
C GLN A 63 27.78 31.15 -22.95
N HIS A 64 27.63 29.88 -23.34
CA HIS A 64 27.05 29.48 -24.62
C HIS A 64 25.76 28.65 -24.55
N GLU A 65 25.21 28.32 -23.37
CA GLU A 65 23.93 27.61 -23.26
C GLU A 65 23.07 28.12 -22.10
N ASP A 66 21.74 28.11 -22.27
CA ASP A 66 20.73 28.73 -21.42
C ASP A 66 20.62 28.06 -20.03
N LEU A 67 21.32 28.62 -19.03
CA LEU A 67 21.61 27.99 -17.72
C LEU A 67 20.42 27.89 -16.75
N ALA A 68 19.31 28.57 -17.01
CA ALA A 68 18.18 28.63 -16.07
C ALA A 68 17.50 27.27 -15.87
N ALA A 69 17.71 26.30 -16.78
CA ALA A 69 17.13 24.97 -16.75
C ALA A 69 18.07 23.86 -16.24
N ASP A 70 19.36 24.13 -16.00
CA ASP A 70 20.34 23.08 -15.63
C ASP A 70 20.46 22.93 -14.11
N GLU A 71 19.54 22.16 -13.53
CA GLU A 71 19.52 21.82 -12.09
C GLU A 71 20.76 21.01 -11.66
N ARG A 72 21.29 20.17 -12.56
CA ARG A 72 22.45 19.34 -12.30
C ARG A 72 23.69 20.21 -12.09
N ARG A 73 24.00 21.10 -13.03
CA ARG A 73 25.18 21.95 -12.96
C ARG A 73 25.15 22.91 -11.75
N ARG A 74 23.97 23.44 -11.41
CA ARG A 74 23.78 24.23 -10.19
C ARG A 74 24.12 23.44 -8.93
N ALA A 75 23.66 22.20 -8.85
CA ALA A 75 23.97 21.32 -7.74
C ALA A 75 25.45 20.91 -7.69
N GLU A 76 26.11 20.73 -8.84
CA GLU A 76 27.55 20.48 -8.91
C GLU A 76 28.34 21.68 -8.34
N LEU A 77 28.02 22.91 -8.74
CA LEU A 77 28.69 24.10 -8.23
C LEU A 77 28.50 24.28 -6.71
N ALA A 78 27.26 24.19 -6.23
CA ALA A 78 26.96 24.31 -4.81
C ALA A 78 27.69 23.24 -3.98
N GLU A 79 27.79 22.01 -4.51
CA GLU A 79 28.52 20.94 -3.83
C GLU A 79 30.03 21.19 -3.79
N TRP A 80 30.60 21.71 -4.88
CA TRP A 80 32.01 22.11 -4.88
C TRP A 80 32.30 23.20 -3.86
N GLU A 81 31.43 24.21 -3.76
CA GLU A 81 31.56 25.30 -2.77
C GLU A 81 31.49 24.78 -1.33
N ARG A 82 30.59 23.82 -1.07
CA ARG A 82 30.48 23.17 0.25
C ARG A 82 31.74 22.40 0.62
N ILE A 83 32.27 21.59 -0.29
CA ILE A 83 33.48 20.79 -0.04
C ILE A 83 34.69 21.68 0.21
N ASP A 84 34.81 22.78 -0.54
CA ASP A 84 35.85 23.78 -0.38
C ASP A 84 35.79 24.44 1.02
N GLN A 85 34.60 24.85 1.46
CA GLN A 85 34.38 25.36 2.82
C GLN A 85 34.70 24.31 3.90
N LEU A 86 34.30 23.06 3.68
CA LEU A 86 34.55 21.95 4.60
C LEU A 86 36.05 21.67 4.74
N LEU A 87 36.79 21.66 3.63
CA LEU A 87 38.24 21.46 3.63
C LEU A 87 38.99 22.65 4.23
N ALA A 88 38.54 23.88 3.98
CA ALA A 88 39.13 25.07 4.57
C ALA A 88 38.98 25.12 6.10
N ALA A 89 37.91 24.55 6.64
CA ALA A 89 37.67 24.44 8.08
C ALA A 89 38.38 23.24 8.75
N ALA A 90 38.88 22.29 7.97
CA ALA A 90 39.48 21.06 8.46
C ALA A 90 40.94 21.27 8.93
N ALA A 91 41.47 20.33 9.72
CA ALA A 91 42.86 20.37 10.15
C ALA A 91 43.82 20.22 8.95
N PRO A 92 45.04 20.79 9.00
CA PRO A 92 46.02 20.60 7.94
C PRO A 92 46.30 19.11 7.68
N GLY A 93 46.31 18.72 6.40
CA GLY A 93 46.48 17.32 5.99
C GLY A 93 45.20 16.48 6.09
N THR A 94 44.07 17.05 6.51
CA THR A 94 42.76 16.40 6.34
C THR A 94 42.38 16.36 4.87
N VAL A 95 41.87 15.21 4.47
CA VAL A 95 41.46 14.89 3.11
C VAL A 95 39.97 14.66 3.09
N TYR A 96 39.30 15.07 2.01
CA TYR A 96 37.87 14.85 1.83
C TYR A 96 37.58 13.35 1.65
N ASP A 97 36.76 12.81 2.53
CA ASP A 97 36.15 11.49 2.39
C ASP A 97 34.62 11.61 2.50
N PRO A 98 33.88 11.35 1.40
CA PRO A 98 32.41 11.39 1.44
C PRO A 98 31.81 10.33 2.38
N ASP A 99 32.56 9.28 2.73
CA ASP A 99 32.07 8.23 3.63
C ASP A 99 32.03 8.70 5.09
N THR A 100 32.72 9.79 5.44
CA THR A 100 32.69 10.41 6.78
C THR A 100 31.99 11.77 6.81
N ASP A 101 31.47 12.22 5.67
CA ASP A 101 30.80 13.51 5.53
C ASP A 101 29.36 13.44 6.03
N ASP A 102 29.04 14.17 7.10
CA ASP A 102 27.73 14.15 7.76
C ASP A 102 26.56 14.46 6.80
N VAL A 103 26.77 15.36 5.83
CA VAL A 103 25.72 15.70 4.85
C VAL A 103 25.46 14.50 3.94
N VAL A 104 26.52 13.80 3.53
CA VAL A 104 26.42 12.60 2.70
C VAL A 104 25.77 11.46 3.49
N GLN A 105 26.14 11.27 4.75
CA GLN A 105 25.55 10.24 5.62
C GLN A 105 24.07 10.51 5.89
N ALA A 106 23.67 11.76 6.12
CA ALA A 106 22.26 12.12 6.30
C ALA A 106 21.43 11.88 5.02
N GLU A 107 21.97 12.21 3.84
CA GLU A 107 21.32 11.90 2.56
C GLU A 107 21.16 10.37 2.38
N LEU A 108 22.21 9.58 2.64
CA LEU A 108 22.16 8.12 2.54
C LEU A 108 21.18 7.48 3.53
N ALA A 109 21.11 7.99 4.76
CA ALA A 109 20.16 7.52 5.77
C ALA A 109 18.70 7.78 5.32
N THR A 110 18.45 8.95 4.74
CA THR A 110 17.13 9.30 4.17
C THR A 110 16.77 8.39 3.00
N GLU A 111 17.72 8.13 2.10
CA GLU A 111 17.53 7.20 0.97
C GLU A 111 17.26 5.77 1.45
N ALA A 112 17.98 5.31 2.48
CA ALA A 112 17.82 4.00 3.07
C ALA A 112 16.44 3.85 3.74
N ALA A 113 15.97 4.87 4.46
CA ALA A 113 14.63 4.88 5.04
C ALA A 113 13.55 4.79 3.95
N ALA A 114 13.64 5.61 2.90
CA ALA A 114 12.70 5.56 1.77
C ALA A 114 12.77 4.22 1.01
N ALA A 115 13.95 3.60 0.89
CA ALA A 115 14.09 2.27 0.33
C ALA A 115 13.42 1.20 1.20
N ALA A 116 13.59 1.26 2.52
CA ALA A 116 12.97 0.34 3.47
C ALA A 116 11.44 0.45 3.46
N GLU A 117 10.89 1.67 3.40
CA GLU A 117 9.44 1.90 3.26
C GLU A 117 8.89 1.30 1.97
N ARG A 118 9.57 1.50 0.83
CA ARG A 118 9.17 0.89 -0.44
C ARG A 118 9.24 -0.63 -0.40
N GLU A 119 10.28 -1.20 0.19
CA GLU A 119 10.39 -2.64 0.34
C GLU A 119 9.29 -3.20 1.25
N ALA A 120 8.97 -2.50 2.34
CA ALA A 120 7.86 -2.85 3.21
C ALA A 120 6.52 -2.80 2.46
N ALA A 121 6.28 -1.77 1.65
CA ALA A 121 5.09 -1.65 0.82
C ALA A 121 5.00 -2.79 -0.22
N VAL A 122 6.11 -3.18 -0.84
CA VAL A 122 6.15 -4.33 -1.77
C VAL A 122 5.85 -5.64 -1.03
N ARG A 123 6.43 -5.84 0.15
CA ARG A 123 6.16 -7.03 0.98
C ARG A 123 4.70 -7.08 1.46
N GLU A 124 4.10 -5.95 1.78
CA GLU A 124 2.67 -5.85 2.12
C GLU A 124 1.80 -6.20 0.91
N ALA A 125 2.04 -5.58 -0.25
CA ALA A 125 1.31 -5.88 -1.48
C ALA A 125 1.41 -7.36 -1.88
N GLN A 126 2.58 -8.00 -1.67
CA GLN A 126 2.76 -9.43 -1.90
C GLN A 126 1.94 -10.30 -0.93
N ARG A 127 1.87 -9.92 0.35
CA ARG A 127 1.04 -10.61 1.34
C ARG A 127 -0.45 -10.50 0.99
N ILE A 128 -0.92 -9.30 0.66
CA ILE A 128 -2.29 -9.05 0.19
C ILE A 128 -2.59 -9.88 -1.07
N ALA A 129 -1.67 -9.88 -2.04
CA ALA A 129 -1.80 -10.65 -3.27
C ALA A 129 -1.94 -12.16 -3.02
N ALA A 130 -1.09 -12.72 -2.16
CA ALA A 130 -1.12 -14.14 -1.84
C ALA A 130 -2.41 -14.52 -1.09
N ARG A 131 -2.87 -13.66 -0.18
CA ARG A 131 -4.13 -13.86 0.53
C ARG A 131 -5.34 -13.73 -0.40
N ALA A 132 -5.31 -12.82 -1.38
CA ALA A 132 -6.33 -12.73 -2.43
C ALA A 132 -6.44 -14.03 -3.22
N ASP A 133 -5.30 -14.60 -3.64
CA ASP A 133 -5.27 -15.86 -4.36
C ASP A 133 -5.81 -17.03 -3.50
N GLU A 134 -5.54 -17.03 -2.19
CA GLU A 134 -6.10 -18.00 -1.24
C GLU A 134 -7.64 -17.89 -1.14
N LEU A 135 -8.18 -16.68 -0.94
CA LEU A 135 -9.64 -16.48 -0.85
C LEU A 135 -10.34 -16.82 -2.17
N GLN A 136 -9.73 -16.49 -3.31
CA GLN A 136 -10.19 -16.89 -4.63
C GLN A 136 -10.27 -18.42 -4.76
N ALA A 137 -9.21 -19.14 -4.35
CA ALA A 137 -9.19 -20.60 -4.41
C ALA A 137 -10.25 -21.24 -3.49
N LEU A 138 -10.41 -20.71 -2.27
CA LEU A 138 -11.44 -21.18 -1.33
C LEU A 138 -12.84 -20.96 -1.88
N ARG A 139 -13.09 -19.82 -2.54
CA ARG A 139 -14.34 -19.54 -3.24
C ARG A 139 -14.61 -20.56 -4.33
N GLU A 140 -13.63 -20.82 -5.19
CA GLU A 140 -13.75 -21.80 -6.29
C GLU A 140 -14.02 -23.22 -5.79
N LEU A 141 -13.54 -23.56 -4.58
CA LEU A 141 -13.82 -24.83 -3.90
C LEU A 141 -15.13 -24.84 -3.11
N GLY A 142 -15.84 -23.72 -3.00
CA GLY A 142 -17.04 -23.60 -2.15
C GLY A 142 -16.74 -23.64 -0.64
N MET A 143 -15.48 -23.44 -0.25
CA MET A 143 -14.99 -23.48 1.13
C MET A 143 -14.85 -22.08 1.76
N LEU A 144 -15.26 -21.04 1.01
CA LEU A 144 -15.52 -19.65 1.43
C LEU A 144 -15.79 -19.50 2.93
N GLU A 145 -16.95 -20.04 3.32
CA GLU A 145 -17.56 -19.90 4.64
C GLU A 145 -16.77 -20.47 5.82
N GLN A 146 -15.90 -21.43 5.53
CA GLN A 146 -15.14 -22.14 6.55
C GLN A 146 -13.86 -21.38 6.90
N ALA A 147 -13.36 -20.53 6.00
CA ALA A 147 -12.18 -19.74 6.26
C ALA A 147 -12.42 -18.70 7.34
N GLU A 148 -11.48 -18.63 8.29
CA GLU A 148 -11.45 -17.57 9.28
C GLU A 148 -10.90 -16.27 8.68
N PRO A 149 -11.51 -15.11 8.99
CA PRO A 149 -10.97 -13.82 8.60
C PRO A 149 -9.69 -13.53 9.37
N ARG A 150 -8.71 -12.97 8.66
CA ARG A 150 -7.42 -12.52 9.16
C ARG A 150 -7.36 -11.00 9.09
N GLU A 151 -6.47 -10.43 9.88
CA GLU A 151 -6.12 -9.01 9.77
C GLU A 151 -5.69 -8.68 8.33
N GLY A 152 -6.25 -7.60 7.78
CA GLY A 152 -5.95 -7.12 6.44
C GLY A 152 -6.82 -7.73 5.33
N ASP A 153 -7.78 -8.60 5.64
CA ASP A 153 -8.70 -9.15 4.64
C ASP A 153 -9.60 -8.05 3.99
N GLU A 154 -9.72 -6.87 4.60
CA GLU A 154 -10.31 -5.67 4.00
C GLU A 154 -9.51 -5.17 2.78
N ALA A 155 -8.18 -5.11 2.90
CA ALA A 155 -7.30 -4.73 1.80
C ALA A 155 -7.27 -5.82 0.71
N VAL A 156 -7.41 -7.09 1.12
CA VAL A 156 -7.53 -8.23 0.20
C VAL A 156 -8.81 -8.14 -0.63
N ARG A 157 -9.93 -7.75 -0.01
CA ARG A 157 -11.18 -7.48 -0.71
C ARG A 157 -10.99 -6.40 -1.79
N GLU A 158 -10.34 -5.29 -1.47
CA GLU A 158 -10.03 -4.24 -2.45
C GLU A 158 -9.14 -4.76 -3.59
N GLU A 159 -8.13 -5.58 -3.28
CA GLU A 159 -7.28 -6.24 -4.27
C GLU A 159 -8.10 -7.13 -5.21
N LEU A 160 -9.01 -7.94 -4.66
CA LEU A 160 -9.89 -8.82 -5.44
C LEU A 160 -10.84 -8.03 -6.34
N THR A 161 -11.43 -6.94 -5.82
CA THR A 161 -12.24 -6.01 -6.63
C THR A 161 -11.42 -5.45 -7.80
N ARG A 162 -10.15 -5.09 -7.56
CA ARG A 162 -9.25 -4.56 -8.60
C ARG A 162 -8.89 -5.59 -9.67
N ARG A 163 -8.65 -6.86 -9.29
CA ARG A 163 -8.19 -7.93 -10.21
C ARG A 163 -9.31 -8.62 -10.96
N ALA A 164 -10.34 -9.05 -10.24
CA ALA A 164 -11.37 -9.98 -10.73
C ALA A 164 -12.71 -9.29 -11.02
N GLY A 165 -12.83 -8.00 -10.69
CA GLY A 165 -14.07 -7.25 -10.84
C GLY A 165 -15.18 -7.71 -9.92
N TRP A 166 -16.42 -7.36 -10.26
CA TRP A 166 -17.58 -7.45 -9.38
C TRP A 166 -18.05 -8.88 -9.03
N TYR A 167 -17.67 -9.90 -9.81
CA TYR A 167 -18.20 -11.27 -9.64
C TYR A 167 -17.64 -12.00 -8.41
N VAL A 168 -16.38 -11.76 -8.04
CA VAL A 168 -15.76 -12.33 -6.83
C VAL A 168 -16.17 -11.54 -5.59
N GLN A 169 -16.45 -10.25 -5.77
CA GLN A 169 -16.71 -9.31 -4.70
C GLN A 169 -17.96 -9.66 -3.87
N ALA A 170 -19.05 -10.13 -4.50
CA ALA A 170 -20.27 -10.46 -3.77
C ALA A 170 -20.09 -11.60 -2.74
N ASP A 171 -19.32 -12.63 -3.11
CA ASP A 171 -19.06 -13.78 -2.24
C ASP A 171 -18.15 -13.38 -1.07
N VAL A 172 -17.12 -12.57 -1.33
CA VAL A 172 -16.20 -12.03 -0.31
C VAL A 172 -16.92 -11.05 0.61
N ASP A 173 -17.76 -10.16 0.07
CA ASP A 173 -18.56 -9.20 0.84
C ASP A 173 -19.55 -9.92 1.77
N ALA A 174 -20.19 -10.99 1.29
CA ALA A 174 -21.10 -11.82 2.09
C ALA A 174 -20.35 -12.63 3.16
N TRP A 175 -19.14 -13.10 2.86
CA TRP A 175 -18.27 -13.79 3.83
C TRP A 175 -17.79 -12.84 4.93
N LEU A 176 -17.27 -11.65 4.58
CA LEU A 176 -16.84 -10.62 5.53
C LEU A 176 -17.99 -10.16 6.43
N ALA A 177 -19.17 -9.89 5.86
CA ALA A 177 -20.33 -9.47 6.63
C ALA A 177 -20.76 -10.51 7.68
N ARG A 178 -20.75 -11.80 7.32
CA ARG A 178 -21.04 -12.90 8.25
C ARG A 178 -19.96 -13.04 9.32
N ALA A 179 -18.70 -12.91 8.94
CA ALA A 179 -17.59 -13.03 9.88
C ALA A 179 -17.60 -11.89 10.92
N LEU A 180 -17.92 -10.66 10.49
CA LEU A 180 -18.15 -9.51 11.38
C LEU A 180 -19.34 -9.74 12.31
N ALA A 181 -20.47 -10.19 11.77
CA ALA A 181 -21.69 -10.42 12.54
C ALA A 181 -21.54 -11.51 13.61
N ALA A 182 -20.79 -12.56 13.27
CA ALA A 182 -20.50 -13.68 14.17
C ALA A 182 -19.24 -13.46 15.02
N HIS A 183 -18.57 -12.31 14.90
CA HIS A 183 -17.32 -11.97 15.60
C HIS A 183 -16.24 -13.06 15.46
N ARG A 184 -16.05 -13.58 14.24
CA ARG A 184 -15.10 -14.67 13.94
C ARG A 184 -13.69 -14.13 13.66
N GLY A 185 -12.67 -14.96 13.96
CA GLY A 185 -11.28 -14.66 13.65
C GLY A 185 -10.82 -13.34 14.26
N HIS A 186 -10.16 -12.50 13.45
CA HIS A 186 -9.71 -11.16 13.87
C HIS A 186 -10.86 -10.28 14.39
N TYR A 187 -12.09 -10.45 13.89
CA TYR A 187 -13.25 -9.67 14.34
C TYR A 187 -13.79 -10.07 15.71
N ALA A 188 -13.19 -11.02 16.42
CA ALA A 188 -13.47 -11.22 17.85
C ALA A 188 -13.05 -9.99 18.68
N ASP A 189 -12.00 -9.29 18.26
CA ASP A 189 -11.54 -8.05 18.88
C ASP A 189 -12.48 -6.87 18.56
N PRO A 190 -13.01 -6.14 19.56
CA PRO A 190 -13.76 -4.90 19.34
C PRO A 190 -13.01 -3.85 18.54
N ALA A 191 -11.71 -3.65 18.78
CA ALA A 191 -10.91 -2.64 18.08
C ALA A 191 -10.78 -2.97 16.59
N ALA A 192 -10.64 -4.26 16.26
CA ALA A 192 -10.66 -4.74 14.88
C ALA A 192 -11.98 -4.41 14.15
N ARG A 193 -13.12 -4.58 14.84
CA ARG A 193 -14.42 -4.25 14.26
C ARG A 193 -14.60 -2.75 14.03
N GLU A 194 -14.10 -1.92 14.95
CA GLU A 194 -14.09 -0.47 14.78
C GLU A 194 -13.21 -0.03 13.61
N ALA A 195 -12.00 -0.60 13.49
CA ALA A 195 -11.11 -0.36 12.36
C ALA A 195 -11.77 -0.77 11.03
N ALA A 196 -12.40 -1.95 10.98
CA ALA A 196 -13.10 -2.45 9.80
C ALA A 196 -14.27 -1.55 9.37
N ALA A 197 -14.93 -0.85 10.30
CA ALA A 197 -15.98 0.12 9.97
C ALA A 197 -15.46 1.32 9.16
N GLY A 198 -14.17 1.67 9.29
CA GLY A 198 -13.52 2.71 8.49
C GLY A 198 -13.00 2.23 7.13
N LEU A 199 -12.90 0.92 6.91
CA LEU A 199 -12.29 0.32 5.72
C LEU A 199 -13.31 -0.34 4.79
N LEU A 200 -14.39 -0.89 5.33
CA LEU A 200 -15.37 -1.65 4.55
C LEU A 200 -16.47 -0.77 3.98
N PRO A 201 -16.99 -1.10 2.78
CA PRO A 201 -18.11 -0.37 2.21
C PRO A 201 -19.40 -0.52 3.03
N GLN A 202 -20.21 0.53 3.00
CA GLN A 202 -21.48 0.59 3.73
C GLN A 202 -22.41 -0.62 3.51
N PRO A 203 -22.55 -1.19 2.30
CA PRO A 203 -23.33 -2.42 2.10
C PRO A 203 -22.85 -3.62 2.94
N VAL A 204 -21.53 -3.78 3.11
CA VAL A 204 -20.97 -4.88 3.92
C VAL A 204 -21.30 -4.68 5.40
N LEU A 205 -21.13 -3.44 5.88
CA LEU A 205 -21.42 -3.07 7.27
C LEU A 205 -22.92 -3.20 7.59
N ALA A 206 -23.79 -2.71 6.71
CA ALA A 206 -25.24 -2.82 6.86
C ALA A 206 -25.70 -4.28 6.86
N HIS A 207 -25.12 -5.11 5.98
CA HIS A 207 -25.38 -6.55 5.96
C HIS A 207 -24.96 -7.21 7.27
N ALA A 208 -23.76 -6.93 7.78
CA ALA A 208 -23.26 -7.48 9.04
C ALA A 208 -24.14 -7.08 10.24
N ALA A 209 -24.55 -5.80 10.30
CA ALA A 209 -25.43 -5.29 11.34
C ALA A 209 -26.79 -6.00 11.33
N LEU A 210 -27.39 -6.17 10.14
CA LEU A 210 -28.67 -6.87 10.01
C LEU A 210 -28.54 -8.35 10.40
N LEU A 211 -27.49 -9.04 9.97
CA LEU A 211 -27.23 -10.43 10.37
C LEU A 211 -27.09 -10.57 11.90
N SER A 212 -26.38 -9.63 12.53
CA SER A 212 -26.19 -9.61 13.99
C SER A 212 -27.52 -9.44 14.73
N ALA A 213 -28.37 -8.51 14.24
CA ALA A 213 -29.69 -8.27 14.82
C ALA A 213 -30.61 -9.49 14.65
N LEU A 214 -30.60 -10.10 13.47
CA LEU A 214 -31.42 -11.28 13.18
C LEU A 214 -30.98 -12.51 13.99
N ALA A 215 -29.68 -12.73 14.17
CA ALA A 215 -29.15 -13.85 14.96
C ALA A 215 -29.60 -13.81 16.43
N ARG A 216 -29.80 -12.61 16.99
CA ARG A 216 -30.34 -12.45 18.36
C ARG A 216 -31.82 -12.82 18.45
N LEU A 217 -32.60 -12.53 17.41
CA LEU A 217 -34.04 -12.76 17.37
C LEU A 217 -34.38 -14.21 16.98
N VAL A 218 -33.62 -14.79 16.05
CA VAL A 218 -33.86 -16.14 15.51
C VAL A 218 -32.54 -16.92 15.46
N PRO A 219 -32.05 -17.46 16.60
CA PRO A 219 -30.75 -18.12 16.67
C PRO A 219 -30.63 -19.39 15.81
N ALA A 220 -31.76 -19.99 15.44
CA ALA A 220 -31.82 -21.22 14.64
C ALA A 220 -31.98 -20.98 13.12
N ALA A 221 -31.98 -19.71 12.66
CA ALA A 221 -32.15 -19.39 11.25
C ALA A 221 -31.02 -20.02 10.40
N ALA A 222 -31.41 -20.70 9.31
CA ALA A 222 -30.41 -21.30 8.43
C ALA A 222 -29.68 -20.20 7.62
N PRO A 223 -28.40 -20.38 7.27
CA PRO A 223 -27.64 -19.37 6.51
C PRO A 223 -28.29 -18.94 5.19
N GLY A 224 -29.03 -19.83 4.53
CA GLY A 224 -29.77 -19.53 3.29
C GLY A 224 -31.03 -18.69 3.50
N GLU A 225 -31.62 -18.70 4.69
CA GLU A 225 -32.81 -17.89 5.04
C GLU A 225 -32.43 -16.41 5.20
N LEU A 226 -31.16 -16.14 5.51
CA LEU A 226 -30.61 -14.80 5.69
C LEU A 226 -30.07 -14.17 4.40
N ALA A 227 -30.16 -14.87 3.25
CA ALA A 227 -29.72 -14.33 1.95
C ALA A 227 -30.48 -13.06 1.52
N VAL A 228 -31.68 -12.82 2.08
CA VAL A 228 -32.43 -11.57 1.87
C VAL A 228 -31.70 -10.35 2.45
N ALA A 229 -30.94 -10.52 3.54
CA ALA A 229 -30.20 -9.43 4.19
C ALA A 229 -29.13 -8.86 3.24
N ALA A 230 -28.42 -9.73 2.52
CA ALA A 230 -27.43 -9.33 1.53
C ALA A 230 -28.05 -8.47 0.41
N ARG A 231 -29.22 -8.87 -0.10
CA ARG A 231 -29.92 -8.14 -1.16
C ARG A 231 -30.44 -6.79 -0.69
N LEU A 232 -30.98 -6.71 0.52
CA LEU A 232 -31.40 -5.46 1.13
C LEU A 232 -30.23 -4.49 1.30
N ALA A 233 -29.11 -4.98 1.85
CA ALA A 233 -27.92 -4.17 2.06
C ALA A 233 -27.31 -3.65 0.76
N ALA A 234 -27.36 -4.44 -0.31
CA ALA A 234 -26.90 -4.02 -1.63
C ALA A 234 -27.82 -2.99 -2.30
N ALA A 235 -29.14 -3.09 -2.08
CA ALA A 235 -30.13 -2.21 -2.69
C ALA A 235 -30.27 -0.87 -1.94
N ASP A 236 -30.32 -0.91 -0.62
CA ASP A 236 -30.42 0.25 0.25
C ASP A 236 -29.67 -0.02 1.58
N PRO A 237 -28.38 0.32 1.64
CA PRO A 237 -27.57 0.05 2.83
C PRO A 237 -27.99 0.92 4.02
N GLU A 238 -28.53 2.12 3.79
CA GLU A 238 -28.97 3.03 4.86
C GLU A 238 -30.25 2.50 5.52
N ALA A 239 -31.26 2.14 4.72
CA ALA A 239 -32.48 1.53 5.25
C ALA A 239 -32.19 0.19 5.93
N THR A 240 -31.24 -0.58 5.40
CA THR A 240 -30.81 -1.84 6.02
C THR A 240 -30.17 -1.63 7.40
N ALA A 241 -29.30 -0.63 7.53
CA ALA A 241 -28.72 -0.25 8.82
C ALA A 241 -29.80 0.26 9.80
N GLY A 242 -30.74 1.07 9.32
CA GLY A 242 -31.89 1.52 10.11
C GLY A 242 -32.76 0.36 10.63
N LEU A 243 -33.01 -0.63 9.78
CA LEU A 243 -33.73 -1.85 10.15
C LEU A 243 -32.97 -2.64 11.23
N ALA A 244 -31.66 -2.84 11.05
CA ALA A 244 -30.82 -3.52 12.03
C ALA A 244 -30.88 -2.84 13.41
N ALA A 245 -30.82 -1.50 13.44
CA ALA A 245 -30.93 -0.72 14.67
C ALA A 245 -32.31 -0.84 15.33
N LEU A 246 -33.38 -0.86 14.53
CA LEU A 246 -34.75 -1.07 15.02
C LEU A 246 -34.91 -2.46 15.65
N LEU A 247 -34.44 -3.51 14.97
CA LEU A 247 -34.49 -4.89 15.46
C LEU A 247 -33.66 -5.08 16.73
N THR A 248 -32.49 -4.44 16.80
CA THR A 248 -31.63 -4.48 18.00
C THR A 248 -32.35 -3.89 19.21
N ARG A 249 -33.00 -2.73 19.07
CA ARG A 249 -33.80 -2.12 20.15
C ARG A 249 -35.02 -2.97 20.53
N ALA A 250 -35.65 -3.63 19.56
CA ALA A 250 -36.79 -4.51 19.84
C ALA A 250 -36.39 -5.79 20.59
N ALA A 251 -35.12 -6.22 20.48
CA ALA A 251 -34.58 -7.38 21.16
C ALA A 251 -34.07 -7.07 22.59
N GLU A 252 -33.91 -5.80 22.95
CA GLU A 252 -33.59 -5.41 24.32
C GLU A 252 -34.83 -5.63 25.21
N PRO A 253 -34.71 -6.39 26.32
CA PRO A 253 -35.82 -6.58 27.23
C PRO A 253 -36.21 -5.22 27.80
N GLY A 254 -37.42 -4.76 27.48
CA GLY A 254 -37.98 -3.56 28.07
C GLY A 254 -38.00 -3.70 29.59
N ASP A 255 -37.41 -2.73 30.27
CA ASP A 255 -37.39 -2.66 31.74
C ASP A 255 -38.83 -2.78 32.28
N PRO A 256 -39.19 -3.87 32.99
CA PRO A 256 -40.57 -4.07 33.46
C PRO A 256 -40.95 -3.14 34.63
N THR A 257 -40.07 -2.21 35.03
CA THR A 257 -40.29 -1.27 36.14
C THR A 257 -40.80 0.12 35.73
N GLY A 258 -41.41 0.24 34.55
CA GLY A 258 -42.18 1.43 34.14
C GLY A 258 -43.54 1.52 34.84
N SER A 259 -43.52 2.07 36.05
CA SER A 259 -44.64 2.42 36.93
C SER A 259 -45.96 2.80 36.24
N ARG A 260 -47.06 2.13 36.66
CA ARG A 260 -48.39 2.73 36.64
C ARG A 260 -48.36 4.03 37.47
N ALA A 261 -48.85 5.11 36.89
CA ALA A 261 -49.41 6.26 37.59
C ALA A 261 -50.74 6.60 36.89
#